data_AF-A0A9D1FZY6-F1
#
_entry.id   AF-A0A9D1FZY6-F1
#
_cell.length_a   1.000
_cell.length_b   1.000
_cell.length_c   1.000
_cell.angle_alpha   90.00
_cell.angle_beta   90.00
_cell.angle_gamma   90.00
#
_symmetry.space_group_name_H-M   'P 1'
#
loop_
_entity.id
_entity.type
_entity.pdbx_description
1 polymer ?
#
loop_
_entity_poly.entity_id
_entity_poly.type
_entity_poly.pdbx_seq_one_letter_code
_entity_poly.pdbx_strand_id
1 'polypeptide(L)'
;MRKTLRISFALKNTYRVNGILFSLKQIPLLKRLLPASLYRSRGLKVFANVLSAVWEIASAFIGKFLYFITMVCGIGILYQQLPENAVLLHILLFLTVIGCFVNTNLFNPTKDKYYAMILMRMDAREYTLVNYLYAILKVVIGFLPFALLFGLDRGLPLWFCLLLPLCIAGMKLFVAATSLWDYEKRGFGYNENKLSKYVWGGIALFLLIAYVPPALGFAVPPIASMAVFLACIPLGAVGLAKVLTFRDYRGINRELLAGLTNQMDSQAAVQILKQANEKKISADTSISSNRKGFEYLNELFIKRHKKILWDSTKKISYICAFLAVAVLVGIYLLPEEKSAINEIVMTWLPYFVFILYAINRGTNFTQALFMNCDHSLLTYSFYKQPGFILRLFQIRLREIMKINAVPALVIGVGLALILFATGGTDNPLNYAVLIVSILCMSLFFSIHYLTVYYLLQPYNAGTELKSGTYRLVLSGTYLVCFAIMRLRMPILTFGAMAIAFCVLYAIVASILVYRFAPKTFRLRA
;
A
#
# COMPACT_ATOMS: atom_id res chain seq x y z
N MET A 1 -24.16 26.85 -8.16
CA MET A 1 -23.78 25.45 -7.87
C MET A 1 -23.42 24.63 -9.11
N ARG A 2 -24.26 24.58 -10.17
CA ARG A 2 -23.98 23.79 -11.39
C ARG A 2 -22.66 24.18 -12.11
N LYS A 3 -22.36 25.48 -12.20
CA LYS A 3 -21.10 26.00 -12.78
C LYS A 3 -19.88 25.50 -11.97
N THR A 4 -19.96 25.58 -10.65
CA THR A 4 -18.92 25.13 -9.70
C THR A 4 -18.68 23.63 -9.80
N LEU A 5 -19.73 22.82 -9.93
CA LEU A 5 -19.61 21.37 -10.20
C LEU A 5 -18.88 21.09 -11.51
N ARG A 6 -19.27 21.76 -12.59
CA ARG A 6 -18.66 21.58 -13.92
C ARG A 6 -17.18 21.96 -13.91
N ILE A 7 -16.82 23.06 -13.28
CA ILE A 7 -15.42 23.51 -13.15
C ILE A 7 -14.63 22.53 -12.29
N SER A 8 -15.18 22.07 -11.16
CA SER A 8 -14.54 21.08 -10.29
C SER A 8 -14.23 19.78 -11.03
N PHE A 9 -15.19 19.22 -11.78
CA PHE A 9 -14.96 18.05 -12.61
C PHE A 9 -13.94 18.28 -13.72
N ALA A 10 -14.01 19.43 -14.40
CA ALA A 10 -13.05 19.77 -15.45
C ALA A 10 -11.63 19.87 -14.89
N LEU A 11 -11.45 20.46 -13.70
CA LEU A 11 -10.16 20.56 -13.02
C LEU A 11 -9.62 19.19 -12.61
N LYS A 12 -10.43 18.40 -11.90
CA LYS A 12 -10.07 17.04 -11.46
C LYS A 12 -9.64 16.18 -12.65
N ASN A 13 -10.40 16.26 -13.74
CA ASN A 13 -10.13 15.51 -14.94
C ASN A 13 -8.88 16.01 -15.68
N THR A 14 -8.74 17.32 -15.88
CA THR A 14 -7.55 17.92 -16.50
C THR A 14 -6.29 17.55 -15.75
N TYR A 15 -6.33 17.59 -14.41
CA TYR A 15 -5.20 17.18 -13.57
C TYR A 15 -4.85 15.70 -13.75
N ARG A 16 -5.85 14.82 -13.75
CA ARG A 16 -5.66 13.38 -13.95
C ARG A 16 -5.05 13.06 -15.32
N VAL A 17 -5.59 13.65 -16.38
CA VAL A 17 -5.11 13.45 -17.76
C VAL A 17 -3.70 14.00 -17.94
N ASN A 18 -3.43 15.21 -17.46
CA ASN A 18 -2.09 15.79 -17.52
C ASN A 18 -1.08 15.01 -16.67
N GLY A 19 -1.50 14.46 -15.52
CA GLY A 19 -0.68 13.59 -14.68
C GLY A 19 -0.29 12.28 -15.39
N ILE A 20 -1.23 11.65 -16.10
CA ILE A 20 -0.96 10.45 -16.91
C ILE A 20 -0.03 10.78 -18.09
N LEU A 21 -0.28 11.88 -18.81
CA LEU A 21 0.60 12.32 -19.89
C LEU A 21 2.02 12.60 -19.40
N PHE A 22 2.13 13.24 -18.23
CA PHE A 22 3.41 13.51 -17.59
C PHE A 22 4.13 12.22 -17.20
N SER A 23 3.45 11.26 -16.59
CA SER A 23 4.08 9.97 -16.23
C SER A 23 4.53 9.18 -17.46
N LEU A 24 3.74 9.16 -18.53
CA LEU A 24 4.11 8.52 -19.81
C LEU A 24 5.37 9.15 -20.42
N LYS A 25 5.50 10.48 -20.35
CA LYS A 25 6.70 11.20 -20.83
C LYS A 25 7.94 11.01 -19.96
N GLN A 26 7.81 10.52 -18.72
CA GLN A 26 8.98 10.17 -17.91
C GLN A 26 9.64 8.87 -18.38
N ILE A 27 8.97 8.06 -19.22
CA ILE A 27 9.53 6.83 -19.75
C ILE A 27 10.49 7.18 -20.91
N PRO A 28 11.79 6.84 -20.84
CA PRO A 28 12.80 7.30 -21.81
C PRO A 28 12.50 6.92 -23.28
N LEU A 29 11.92 5.74 -23.52
CA LEU A 29 11.52 5.27 -24.85
C LEU A 29 10.34 6.09 -25.41
N LEU A 30 9.29 6.26 -24.59
CA LEU A 30 8.11 7.03 -24.96
C LEU A 30 8.38 8.53 -25.05
N LYS A 31 9.34 9.05 -24.29
CA LYS A 31 9.74 10.47 -24.35
C LYS A 31 10.21 10.89 -25.75
N ARG A 32 10.83 9.98 -26.50
CA ARG A 32 11.27 10.24 -27.89
C ARG A 32 10.11 10.15 -28.89
N LEU A 33 9.08 9.36 -28.58
CA LEU A 33 7.90 9.13 -29.43
C LEU A 33 6.76 10.13 -29.19
N LEU A 34 6.65 10.70 -27.98
CA LEU A 34 5.54 11.56 -27.57
C LEU A 34 5.91 13.06 -27.66
N PRO A 35 5.53 13.76 -28.75
CA PRO A 35 5.85 15.18 -28.91
C PRO A 35 5.18 16.08 -27.85
N ALA A 36 5.74 17.28 -27.63
CA ALA A 36 5.16 18.29 -26.74
C ALA A 36 3.72 18.67 -27.13
N SER A 37 3.41 18.61 -28.43
CA SER A 37 2.09 18.88 -29.01
C SER A 37 0.96 17.96 -28.50
N LEU A 38 1.27 16.80 -27.91
CA LEU A 38 0.26 15.90 -27.34
C LEU A 38 -0.57 16.56 -26.23
N TYR A 39 0.02 17.48 -25.45
CA TYR A 39 -0.70 18.27 -24.44
C TYR A 39 -1.70 19.26 -25.06
N ARG A 40 -1.53 19.61 -26.34
CA ARG A 40 -2.42 20.51 -27.09
C ARG A 40 -3.50 19.76 -27.87
N SER A 41 -3.37 18.44 -28.06
CA SER A 41 -4.32 17.63 -28.82
C SER A 41 -5.73 17.71 -28.23
N ARG A 42 -6.68 18.21 -29.03
CA ARG A 42 -8.09 18.28 -28.65
C ARG A 42 -8.71 16.88 -28.61
N GLY A 43 -8.40 16.00 -29.56
CA GLY A 43 -8.93 14.64 -29.62
C GLY A 43 -8.56 13.80 -28.41
N LEU A 44 -7.30 13.87 -27.96
CA LEU A 44 -6.84 13.12 -26.79
C LEU A 44 -7.50 13.62 -25.49
N LYS A 45 -7.75 14.92 -25.37
CA LYS A 45 -8.49 15.50 -24.25
C LYS A 45 -9.96 15.05 -24.26
N VAL A 46 -10.61 15.04 -25.41
CA VAL A 46 -11.99 14.55 -25.55
C VAL A 46 -12.07 13.08 -25.16
N PHE A 47 -11.20 12.23 -25.70
CA PHE A 47 -11.13 10.81 -25.36
C PHE A 47 -10.91 10.59 -23.86
N ALA A 48 -9.93 11.29 -23.27
CA ALA A 48 -9.64 11.16 -21.86
C ALA A 48 -10.79 11.67 -20.97
N ASN A 49 -11.54 12.68 -21.42
CA ASN A 49 -12.76 13.13 -20.75
C ASN A 49 -13.86 12.07 -20.77
N VAL A 50 -14.07 11.41 -21.90
CA VAL A 50 -15.05 10.31 -22.02
C VAL A 50 -14.66 9.17 -21.08
N LEU A 51 -13.40 8.73 -21.11
CA LEU A 51 -12.90 7.67 -20.24
C LEU A 51 -13.03 8.04 -18.75
N SER A 52 -12.75 9.29 -18.40
CA SER A 52 -12.89 9.80 -17.03
C SER A 52 -14.34 9.81 -16.58
N ALA A 53 -15.28 10.18 -17.45
CA ALA A 53 -16.72 10.13 -17.18
C ALA A 53 -17.21 8.69 -16.97
N VAL A 54 -16.84 7.77 -17.86
CA VAL A 54 -17.14 6.33 -17.73
C VAL A 54 -16.57 5.79 -16.43
N TRP A 55 -15.32 6.11 -16.11
CA TRP A 55 -14.70 5.69 -14.86
C TRP A 55 -15.37 6.30 -13.62
N GLU A 56 -15.81 7.55 -13.68
CA GLU A 56 -16.51 8.21 -12.56
C GLU A 56 -17.84 7.51 -12.25
N ILE A 57 -18.56 7.04 -13.29
CA ILE A 57 -19.76 6.21 -13.15
C ILE A 57 -19.39 4.81 -12.64
N ALA A 58 -18.46 4.11 -13.29
CA ALA A 58 -18.08 2.75 -12.90
C ALA A 58 -17.55 2.67 -11.45
N SER A 59 -16.74 3.65 -11.03
CA SER A 59 -16.25 3.77 -9.66
C SER A 59 -17.36 4.05 -8.63
N ALA A 60 -18.54 4.51 -9.07
CA ALA A 60 -19.72 4.58 -8.22
C ALA A 60 -20.20 3.20 -7.79
N PHE A 61 -19.99 2.15 -8.59
CA PHE A 61 -20.55 0.82 -8.35
C PHE A 61 -19.49 -0.21 -7.95
N ILE A 62 -18.36 -0.29 -8.67
CA ILE A 62 -17.34 -1.35 -8.51
C ILE A 62 -16.90 -1.50 -7.04
N GLY A 63 -16.60 -0.39 -6.37
CA GLY A 63 -16.15 -0.44 -4.98
C GLY A 63 -17.20 -0.99 -4.01
N LYS A 64 -18.49 -0.72 -4.26
CA LYS A 64 -19.58 -1.21 -3.40
C LYS A 64 -19.92 -2.66 -3.72
N PHE A 65 -19.89 -3.03 -5.00
CA PHE A 65 -20.00 -4.42 -5.41
C PHE A 65 -18.95 -5.29 -4.72
N LEU A 66 -17.67 -4.91 -4.83
CA LEU A 66 -16.57 -5.61 -4.16
C LEU A 66 -16.76 -5.61 -2.64
N TYR A 67 -17.15 -4.49 -2.04
CA TYR A 67 -17.43 -4.41 -0.61
C TYR A 67 -18.51 -5.39 -0.14
N PHE A 68 -19.64 -5.49 -0.85
CA PHE A 68 -20.68 -6.47 -0.51
C PHE A 68 -20.18 -7.90 -0.69
N ILE A 69 -19.50 -8.22 -1.81
CA ILE A 69 -19.02 -9.58 -2.06
C ILE A 69 -17.95 -10.00 -1.06
N THR A 70 -16.96 -9.18 -0.78
CA THR A 70 -15.80 -9.63 0.02
C THR A 70 -15.99 -9.43 1.51
N MET A 71 -16.51 -8.27 1.94
CA MET A 71 -16.51 -7.88 3.36
C MET A 71 -17.82 -8.21 4.07
N VAL A 72 -18.94 -8.26 3.34
CA VAL A 72 -20.26 -8.48 3.96
C VAL A 72 -20.75 -9.90 3.68
N CYS A 73 -21.05 -10.19 2.42
CA CYS A 73 -21.70 -11.44 2.00
C CYS A 73 -20.73 -12.61 1.96
N GLY A 74 -19.52 -12.41 1.43
CA GLY A 74 -18.52 -13.49 1.30
C GLY A 74 -18.04 -14.02 2.64
N ILE A 75 -17.76 -13.14 3.61
CA ILE A 75 -17.47 -13.56 4.98
C ILE A 75 -18.72 -14.14 5.64
N GLY A 76 -19.91 -13.60 5.35
CA GLY A 76 -21.17 -14.12 5.85
C GLY A 76 -21.43 -15.60 5.55
N ILE A 77 -20.89 -16.13 4.44
CA ILE A 77 -20.99 -17.57 4.07
C ILE A 77 -20.35 -18.48 5.12
N LEU A 78 -19.35 -17.98 5.87
CA LEU A 78 -18.66 -18.75 6.90
C LEU A 78 -19.53 -18.99 8.15
N TYR A 79 -20.64 -18.24 8.32
CA TYR A 79 -21.48 -18.27 9.52
C TYR A 79 -22.79 -19.03 9.30
N GLN A 80 -22.70 -20.32 8.98
CA GLN A 80 -23.85 -21.16 8.61
C GLN A 80 -24.84 -21.43 9.77
N GLN A 81 -24.45 -21.18 11.01
CA GLN A 81 -25.26 -21.46 12.20
C GLN A 81 -26.29 -20.36 12.53
N LEU A 82 -26.24 -19.23 11.82
CA LEU A 82 -27.07 -18.05 12.08
C LEU A 82 -27.93 -17.69 10.87
N PRO A 83 -29.10 -17.05 11.09
CA PRO A 83 -29.94 -16.59 9.98
C PRO A 83 -29.20 -15.52 9.16
N GLU A 84 -29.20 -15.68 7.84
CA GLU A 84 -28.37 -14.90 6.92
C GLU A 84 -28.68 -13.39 6.95
N ASN A 85 -29.94 -13.01 7.18
CA ASN A 85 -30.35 -11.62 7.33
C ASN A 85 -29.74 -10.95 8.57
N ALA A 86 -29.65 -11.66 9.69
CA ALA A 86 -29.06 -11.15 10.93
C ALA A 86 -27.55 -10.94 10.75
N VAL A 87 -26.88 -11.91 10.14
CA VAL A 87 -25.44 -11.84 9.86
C VAL A 87 -25.12 -10.67 8.93
N LEU A 88 -25.87 -10.51 7.83
CA LEU A 88 -25.67 -9.40 6.89
C LEU A 88 -25.86 -8.05 7.59
N LEU A 89 -26.95 -7.87 8.35
CA LEU A 89 -27.22 -6.59 9.02
C LEU A 89 -26.21 -6.29 10.12
N HIS A 90 -25.80 -7.30 10.89
CA HIS A 90 -24.79 -7.17 11.94
C HIS A 90 -23.47 -6.67 11.36
N ILE A 91 -22.92 -7.38 10.36
CA ILE A 91 -21.65 -7.01 9.71
C ILE A 91 -21.77 -5.63 9.06
N LEU A 92 -22.84 -5.41 8.29
CA LEU A 92 -23.04 -4.15 7.57
C LEU A 92 -23.17 -2.96 8.52
N LEU A 93 -23.80 -3.11 9.68
CA LEU A 93 -23.95 -2.04 10.67
C LEU A 93 -22.60 -1.55 11.18
N PHE A 94 -21.76 -2.45 11.69
CA PHE A 94 -20.46 -2.07 12.25
C PHE A 94 -19.48 -1.59 11.18
N LEU A 95 -19.50 -2.19 10.00
CA LEU A 95 -18.71 -1.69 8.88
C LEU A 95 -19.20 -0.32 8.38
N THR A 96 -20.50 -0.02 8.48
CA THR A 96 -21.03 1.32 8.17
C THR A 96 -20.50 2.35 9.15
N VAL A 97 -20.46 2.03 10.45
CA VAL A 97 -19.88 2.93 11.48
C VAL A 97 -18.40 3.22 11.15
N ILE A 98 -17.60 2.19 10.86
CA ILE A 98 -16.20 2.36 10.41
C ILE A 98 -16.12 3.25 9.16
N GLY A 99 -16.93 2.94 8.15
CA GLY A 99 -16.97 3.66 6.89
C GLY A 99 -17.34 5.13 7.03
N CYS A 100 -18.11 5.50 8.06
CA CYS A 100 -18.47 6.88 8.34
C CYS A 100 -17.31 7.71 8.87
N PHE A 101 -16.35 7.13 9.59
CA PHE A 101 -15.15 7.86 10.05
C PHE A 101 -14.04 7.86 9.01
N VAL A 102 -13.88 6.78 8.25
CA VAL A 102 -12.77 6.63 7.30
C VAL A 102 -13.05 7.33 5.96
N ASN A 103 -14.31 7.37 5.53
CA ASN A 103 -14.71 7.82 4.19
C ASN A 103 -15.83 8.87 4.23
N THR A 104 -15.66 9.93 5.03
CA THR A 104 -16.60 11.07 5.05
C THR A 104 -16.62 11.80 3.69
N ASN A 105 -15.49 11.96 2.99
CA ASN A 105 -15.33 12.71 1.73
C ASN A 105 -15.61 14.21 1.82
N LEU A 106 -15.85 14.76 3.01
CA LEU A 106 -16.08 16.20 3.21
C LEU A 106 -14.75 16.96 3.09
N PHE A 107 -13.71 16.47 3.75
CA PHE A 107 -12.41 17.13 3.90
C PHE A 107 -11.25 16.21 3.52
N ASN A 108 -11.20 15.84 2.24
CA ASN A 108 -10.04 15.17 1.65
C ASN A 108 -9.12 16.19 0.94
N PRO A 109 -7.89 16.46 1.43
CA PRO A 109 -6.95 17.38 0.81
C PRO A 109 -6.37 16.78 -0.49
N THR A 110 -6.73 17.39 -1.62
CA THR A 110 -6.29 16.97 -2.95
C THR A 110 -5.77 18.16 -3.75
N LYS A 111 -4.92 17.90 -4.75
CA LYS A 111 -4.28 18.97 -5.53
C LYS A 111 -5.30 19.78 -6.33
N ASP A 112 -6.28 19.13 -6.93
CA ASP A 112 -7.37 19.80 -7.67
C ASP A 112 -8.17 20.76 -6.76
N LYS A 113 -8.40 20.39 -5.49
CA LYS A 113 -8.98 21.30 -4.48
C LYS A 113 -8.08 22.50 -4.18
N TYR A 114 -6.77 22.28 -4.07
CA TYR A 114 -5.80 23.38 -3.90
C TYR A 114 -5.84 24.35 -5.07
N TYR A 115 -5.78 23.85 -6.32
CA TYR A 115 -5.89 24.70 -7.51
C TYR A 115 -7.20 25.48 -7.54
N ALA A 116 -8.32 24.82 -7.25
CA ALA A 116 -9.64 25.46 -7.26
C ALA A 116 -9.75 26.58 -6.20
N MET A 117 -9.46 26.27 -4.94
CA MET A 117 -9.77 27.18 -3.83
C MET A 117 -8.65 28.19 -3.53
N ILE A 118 -7.38 27.80 -3.68
CA ILE A 118 -6.24 28.67 -3.36
C ILE A 118 -5.79 29.47 -4.59
N LEU A 119 -5.55 28.79 -5.72
CA LEU A 119 -4.99 29.45 -6.91
C LEU A 119 -6.06 30.16 -7.74
N MET A 120 -7.18 29.50 -8.01
CA MET A 120 -8.29 30.05 -8.79
C MET A 120 -9.30 30.83 -7.95
N ARG A 121 -9.08 30.91 -6.61
CA ARG A 121 -9.92 31.64 -5.66
C ARG A 121 -11.43 31.33 -5.77
N MET A 122 -11.77 30.08 -6.10
CA MET A 122 -13.16 29.64 -6.09
C MET A 122 -13.73 29.69 -4.66
N ASP A 123 -15.04 29.94 -4.55
CA ASP A 123 -15.72 29.93 -3.25
C ASP A 123 -15.61 28.55 -2.58
N ALA A 124 -14.95 28.50 -1.43
CA ALA A 124 -14.64 27.26 -0.74
C ALA A 124 -15.90 26.57 -0.19
N ARG A 125 -16.92 27.35 0.21
CA ARG A 125 -18.18 26.80 0.73
C ARG A 125 -18.96 26.15 -0.39
N GLU A 126 -19.18 26.86 -1.50
CA GLU A 126 -19.88 26.33 -2.65
C GLU A 126 -19.14 25.11 -3.23
N TYR A 127 -17.81 25.19 -3.36
CA TYR A 127 -17.00 24.08 -3.86
C TYR A 127 -17.12 22.84 -2.97
N THR A 128 -16.98 22.97 -1.65
CA THR A 128 -17.07 21.84 -0.72
C THR A 128 -18.47 21.26 -0.69
N LEU A 129 -19.51 22.09 -0.57
CA LEU A 129 -20.90 21.62 -0.51
C LEU A 129 -21.32 20.84 -1.75
N VAL A 130 -21.03 21.38 -2.94
CA VAL A 130 -21.42 20.74 -4.20
C VAL A 130 -20.71 19.38 -4.34
N ASN A 131 -19.40 19.32 -4.07
CA ASN A 131 -18.65 18.05 -4.16
C ASN A 131 -19.09 17.03 -3.10
N TYR A 132 -19.40 17.50 -1.91
CA TYR A 132 -19.84 16.64 -0.82
C TYR A 132 -21.25 16.07 -1.08
N LEU A 133 -22.21 16.89 -1.50
CA LEU A 133 -23.55 16.44 -1.88
C LEU A 133 -23.48 15.46 -3.07
N TYR A 134 -22.62 15.71 -4.05
CA TYR A 134 -22.35 14.76 -5.13
C TYR A 134 -21.80 13.43 -4.60
N ALA A 135 -20.86 13.46 -3.63
CA ALA A 135 -20.30 12.26 -3.03
C ALA A 135 -21.35 11.45 -2.25
N ILE A 136 -22.24 12.13 -1.50
CA ILE A 136 -23.35 11.49 -0.79
C ILE A 136 -24.35 10.87 -1.78
N LEU A 137 -24.70 11.59 -2.85
CA LEU A 137 -25.57 11.05 -3.91
C LEU A 137 -24.95 9.80 -4.56
N LYS A 138 -23.64 9.82 -4.82
CA LYS A 138 -22.88 8.67 -5.33
C LYS A 138 -22.87 7.48 -4.36
N VAL A 139 -22.92 7.73 -3.05
CA VAL A 139 -23.10 6.67 -2.04
C VAL A 139 -24.50 6.06 -2.18
N VAL A 140 -25.57 6.88 -2.18
CA VAL A 140 -26.94 6.38 -2.29
C VAL A 140 -27.15 5.56 -3.57
N ILE A 141 -26.83 6.14 -4.73
CA ILE A 141 -26.98 5.48 -6.04
C ILE A 141 -26.09 4.23 -6.14
N GLY A 142 -24.86 4.32 -5.63
CA GLY A 142 -23.89 3.22 -5.72
C GLY A 142 -24.21 2.04 -4.82
N PHE A 143 -24.84 2.27 -3.67
CA PHE A 143 -25.24 1.20 -2.73
C PHE A 143 -26.60 0.58 -3.10
N LEU A 144 -27.51 1.34 -3.71
CA LEU A 144 -28.87 0.89 -4.02
C LEU A 144 -28.98 -0.46 -4.76
N PRO A 145 -28.32 -0.69 -5.91
CA PRO A 145 -28.47 -1.96 -6.63
C PRO A 145 -27.95 -3.14 -5.80
N PHE A 146 -26.90 -2.96 -5.02
CA PHE A 146 -26.31 -4.04 -4.21
C PHE A 146 -27.09 -4.29 -2.92
N ALA A 147 -27.67 -3.26 -2.32
CA ALA A 147 -28.61 -3.41 -1.20
C ALA A 147 -29.86 -4.19 -1.63
N LEU A 148 -30.36 -3.97 -2.85
CA LEU A 148 -31.46 -4.74 -3.42
C LEU A 148 -31.02 -6.18 -3.72
N LEU A 149 -29.95 -6.36 -4.49
CA LEU A 149 -29.48 -7.70 -4.89
C LEU A 149 -29.15 -8.59 -3.70
N PHE A 150 -28.22 -8.17 -2.84
CA PHE A 150 -27.73 -8.99 -1.73
C PHE A 150 -28.67 -9.01 -0.52
N GLY A 151 -29.47 -7.95 -0.35
CA GLY A 151 -30.43 -7.87 0.75
C GLY A 151 -31.64 -8.76 0.51
N LEU A 152 -32.23 -8.72 -0.70
CA LEU A 152 -33.37 -9.59 -1.05
C LEU A 152 -32.96 -11.07 -1.07
N ASP A 153 -31.79 -11.38 -1.63
CA ASP A 153 -31.18 -12.73 -1.63
C ASP A 153 -31.12 -13.36 -0.23
N ARG A 154 -30.88 -12.55 0.82
CA ARG A 154 -30.81 -13.00 2.22
C ARG A 154 -32.10 -12.79 3.01
N GLY A 155 -33.22 -12.48 2.35
CA GLY A 155 -34.53 -12.38 2.97
C GLY A 155 -34.81 -11.06 3.71
N LEU A 156 -34.13 -9.95 3.37
CA LEU A 156 -34.53 -8.62 3.84
C LEU A 156 -35.76 -8.11 3.07
N PRO A 157 -36.67 -7.36 3.72
CA PRO A 157 -37.84 -6.83 3.04
C PRO A 157 -37.45 -5.69 2.08
N LEU A 158 -38.10 -5.65 0.91
CA LEU A 158 -37.80 -4.71 -0.19
C LEU A 158 -37.77 -3.25 0.27
N TRP A 159 -38.74 -2.83 1.09
CA TRP A 159 -38.83 -1.45 1.59
C TRP A 159 -37.57 -1.07 2.39
N PHE A 160 -37.01 -1.99 3.17
CA PHE A 160 -35.81 -1.73 3.96
C PHE A 160 -34.57 -1.67 3.06
N CYS A 161 -34.46 -2.55 2.06
CA CYS A 161 -33.38 -2.50 1.07
C CYS A 161 -33.34 -1.16 0.30
N LEU A 162 -34.50 -0.56 0.01
CA LEU A 162 -34.60 0.76 -0.62
C LEU A 162 -34.15 1.89 0.32
N LEU A 163 -34.42 1.79 1.62
CA LEU A 163 -34.04 2.79 2.63
C LEU A 163 -32.59 2.66 3.10
N LEU A 164 -32.01 1.46 3.06
CA LEU A 164 -30.68 1.16 3.59
C LEU A 164 -29.57 2.09 3.06
N PRO A 165 -29.49 2.43 1.75
CA PRO A 165 -28.53 3.42 1.26
C PRO A 165 -28.72 4.82 1.85
N LEU A 166 -29.98 5.22 2.14
CA LEU A 166 -30.28 6.49 2.80
C LEU A 166 -29.86 6.47 4.26
N CYS A 167 -30.01 5.34 4.96
CA CYS A 167 -29.51 5.16 6.32
C CYS A 167 -27.98 5.33 6.38
N ILE A 168 -27.24 4.70 5.45
CA ILE A 168 -25.78 4.81 5.34
C ILE A 168 -25.37 6.26 5.04
N ALA A 169 -26.05 6.91 4.10
CA ALA A 169 -25.81 8.32 3.78
C ALA A 169 -26.11 9.25 4.98
N GLY A 170 -27.18 8.97 5.72
CA GLY A 170 -27.57 9.71 6.91
C GLY A 170 -26.55 9.62 8.03
N MET A 171 -26.02 8.43 8.31
CA MET A 171 -24.95 8.25 9.29
C MET A 171 -23.68 9.02 8.89
N LYS A 172 -23.32 9.04 7.60
CA LYS A 172 -22.20 9.84 7.08
C LYS A 172 -22.40 11.34 7.27
N LEU A 173 -23.60 11.84 6.97
CA LEU A 173 -23.98 13.24 7.17
C LEU A 173 -23.90 13.63 8.64
N PHE A 174 -24.35 12.75 9.54
CA PHE A 174 -24.27 12.96 10.97
C PHE A 174 -22.82 13.04 11.46
N VAL A 175 -21.95 12.09 11.10
CA VAL A 175 -20.53 12.11 11.48
C VAL A 175 -19.83 13.35 10.91
N ALA A 176 -20.11 13.72 9.65
CA ALA A 176 -19.60 14.96 9.07
C ALA A 176 -20.05 16.20 9.88
N ALA A 177 -21.31 16.28 10.30
CA ALA A 177 -21.78 17.36 11.16
C ALA A 177 -21.10 17.39 12.53
N THR A 178 -20.84 16.22 13.14
CA THR A 178 -20.06 16.16 14.40
C THR A 178 -18.65 16.71 14.24
N SER A 179 -18.00 16.46 13.10
CA SER A 179 -16.67 17.03 12.82
C SER A 179 -16.71 18.56 12.65
N LEU A 180 -17.80 19.10 12.09
CA LEU A 180 -18.00 20.54 11.97
C LEU A 180 -18.30 21.20 13.32
N TRP A 181 -19.09 20.55 14.18
CA TRP A 181 -19.32 21.03 15.55
C TRP A 181 -18.04 21.02 16.40
N ASP A 182 -17.21 19.97 16.27
CA ASP A 182 -15.93 19.91 16.98
C ASP A 182 -14.99 21.01 16.50
N TYR A 183 -14.98 21.32 15.19
CA TYR A 183 -14.24 22.43 14.64
C TYR A 183 -14.67 23.79 15.24
N GLU A 184 -15.97 24.06 15.35
CA GLU A 184 -16.44 25.31 15.96
C GLU A 184 -16.04 25.45 17.43
N LYS A 185 -15.93 24.33 18.15
CA LYS A 185 -15.56 24.32 19.58
C LYS A 185 -14.06 24.37 19.82
N ARG A 186 -13.27 23.67 19.01
CA ARG A 186 -11.83 23.42 19.26
C ARG A 186 -10.91 24.02 18.22
N GLY A 187 -11.43 24.41 17.05
CA GLY A 187 -10.65 25.00 15.95
C GLY A 187 -9.76 24.04 15.17
N PHE A 188 -9.82 22.72 15.41
CA PHE A 188 -8.96 21.74 14.74
C PHE A 188 -9.68 21.07 13.56
N GLY A 189 -9.16 21.24 12.35
CA GLY A 189 -9.71 20.61 11.15
C GLY A 189 -9.51 19.09 11.12
N TYR A 190 -10.60 18.31 11.01
CA TYR A 190 -10.51 16.86 10.86
C TYR A 190 -9.93 16.48 9.48
N ASN A 191 -8.81 15.75 9.49
CA ASN A 191 -8.17 15.26 8.27
C ASN A 191 -8.41 13.76 8.08
N GLU A 192 -9.26 13.43 7.11
CA GLU A 192 -9.63 12.04 6.78
C GLU A 192 -8.43 11.16 6.38
N ASN A 193 -7.37 11.76 5.82
CA ASN A 193 -6.16 11.04 5.40
C ASN A 193 -5.18 10.78 6.56
N LYS A 194 -5.41 11.35 7.75
CA LYS A 194 -4.55 11.21 8.94
C LYS A 194 -5.39 10.82 10.15
N LEU A 195 -5.83 9.56 10.16
CA LEU A 195 -6.59 8.98 11.28
C LEU A 195 -5.72 8.94 12.55
N SER A 196 -6.28 9.38 13.67
CA SER A 196 -5.61 9.33 14.96
C SER A 196 -5.47 7.89 15.48
N LYS A 197 -4.56 7.65 16.44
CA LYS A 197 -4.39 6.33 17.07
C LYS A 197 -5.70 5.82 17.69
N TYR A 198 -6.53 6.71 18.22
CA TYR A 198 -7.82 6.37 18.81
C TYR A 198 -8.83 5.91 17.75
N VAL A 199 -8.88 6.56 16.59
CA VAL A 199 -9.74 6.13 15.48
C VAL A 199 -9.28 4.77 14.96
N TRP A 200 -7.97 4.53 14.85
CA TRP A 200 -7.44 3.20 14.51
C TRP A 200 -7.82 2.12 15.54
N GLY A 201 -7.76 2.44 16.83
CA GLY A 201 -8.22 1.55 17.91
C GLY A 201 -9.72 1.25 17.79
N GLY A 202 -10.54 2.27 17.50
CA GLY A 202 -11.97 2.11 17.26
C GLY A 202 -12.27 1.25 16.03
N ILE A 203 -11.54 1.42 14.94
CA ILE A 203 -11.67 0.58 13.74
C ILE A 203 -11.36 -0.89 14.08
N ALA A 204 -10.26 -1.16 14.79
CA ALA A 204 -9.90 -2.52 15.18
C ALA A 204 -10.99 -3.14 16.08
N LEU A 205 -11.51 -2.37 17.04
CA LEU A 205 -12.60 -2.81 17.92
C LEU A 205 -13.88 -3.13 17.13
N PHE A 206 -14.32 -2.23 16.24
CA PHE A 206 -15.52 -2.47 15.43
C PHE A 206 -15.37 -3.61 14.43
N LEU A 207 -14.17 -3.85 13.89
CA LEU A 207 -13.90 -5.02 13.06
C LEU A 207 -14.00 -6.31 13.88
N LEU A 208 -13.46 -6.32 15.11
CA LEU A 208 -13.63 -7.46 16.02
C LEU A 208 -15.11 -7.71 16.31
N ILE A 209 -15.88 -6.66 16.63
CA ILE A 209 -17.33 -6.79 16.90
C ILE A 209 -18.11 -7.19 15.64
N ALA A 210 -17.66 -6.79 14.45
CA ALA A 210 -18.34 -7.17 13.21
C ALA A 210 -18.22 -8.67 12.90
N TYR A 211 -17.06 -9.29 13.16
CA TYR A 211 -16.76 -10.65 12.69
C TYR A 211 -16.63 -11.71 13.78
N VAL A 212 -16.21 -11.35 15.00
CA VAL A 212 -16.01 -12.34 16.08
C VAL A 212 -17.33 -12.85 16.66
N PRO A 213 -18.32 -11.99 17.01
CA PRO A 213 -19.58 -12.49 17.56
C PRO A 213 -20.34 -13.45 16.63
N PRO A 214 -20.46 -13.19 15.30
CA PRO A 214 -21.08 -14.17 14.40
C PRO A 214 -20.35 -15.51 14.36
N ALA A 215 -19.02 -15.50 14.50
CA ALA A 215 -18.21 -16.72 14.59
C ALA A 215 -18.49 -17.53 15.88
N LEU A 216 -18.94 -16.86 16.94
CA LEU A 216 -19.35 -17.47 18.21
C LEU A 216 -20.84 -17.82 18.25
N GLY A 217 -21.56 -17.69 17.13
CA GLY A 217 -23.00 -17.97 17.06
C GLY A 217 -23.88 -16.85 17.61
N PHE A 218 -23.39 -15.60 17.67
CA PHE A 218 -24.17 -14.45 18.07
C PHE A 218 -24.21 -13.36 16.99
N ALA A 219 -25.40 -12.95 16.58
CA ALA A 219 -25.61 -11.76 15.76
C ALA A 219 -26.69 -10.86 16.39
N VAL A 220 -26.58 -9.55 16.18
CA VAL A 220 -27.60 -8.60 16.61
C VAL A 220 -28.93 -8.97 15.93
N PRO A 221 -30.06 -8.99 16.66
CA PRO A 221 -31.36 -9.30 16.08
C PRO A 221 -31.69 -8.38 14.89
N PRO A 222 -32.24 -8.91 13.77
CA PRO A 222 -32.52 -8.13 12.57
C PRO A 222 -33.33 -6.86 12.83
N ILE A 223 -34.35 -6.95 13.68
CA ILE A 223 -35.23 -5.82 14.04
C ILE A 223 -34.44 -4.71 14.74
N ALA A 224 -33.54 -5.07 15.65
CA ALA A 224 -32.70 -4.11 16.35
C ALA A 224 -31.74 -3.41 15.38
N SER A 225 -31.08 -4.16 14.49
CA SER A 225 -30.21 -3.57 13.46
C SER A 225 -30.98 -2.67 12.51
N MET A 226 -32.18 -3.08 12.07
CA MET A 226 -33.05 -2.25 11.21
C MET A 226 -33.45 -0.96 11.91
N ALA A 227 -33.82 -1.01 13.19
CA ALA A 227 -34.17 0.18 13.97
C ALA A 227 -33.01 1.18 14.08
N VAL A 228 -31.79 0.68 14.35
CA VAL A 228 -30.58 1.53 14.40
C VAL A 228 -30.30 2.16 13.04
N PHE A 229 -30.41 1.40 11.95
CA PHE A 229 -30.26 1.96 10.61
C PHE A 229 -31.31 3.03 10.31
N LEU A 230 -32.58 2.79 10.61
CA LEU A 230 -33.65 3.76 10.37
C LEU A 230 -33.46 5.05 11.17
N ALA A 231 -32.96 4.97 12.40
CA ALA A 231 -32.60 6.14 13.20
C ALA A 231 -31.51 7.02 12.55
N CYS A 232 -30.72 6.48 11.63
CA CYS A 232 -29.70 7.26 10.92
C CYS A 232 -30.29 8.25 9.91
N ILE A 233 -31.54 8.06 9.46
CA ILE A 233 -32.21 8.98 8.53
C ILE A 233 -32.49 10.35 9.19
N PRO A 234 -33.20 10.44 10.35
CA PRO A 234 -33.43 11.72 11.01
C PRO A 234 -32.11 12.36 11.50
N LEU A 235 -31.16 11.56 11.99
CA LEU A 235 -29.81 12.05 12.33
C LEU A 235 -29.10 12.63 11.10
N GLY A 236 -29.27 12.01 9.94
CA GLY A 236 -28.77 12.50 8.67
C GLY A 236 -29.39 13.83 8.25
N ALA A 237 -30.68 14.04 8.51
CA ALA A 237 -31.35 15.32 8.25
C ALA A 237 -30.79 16.45 9.13
N VAL A 238 -30.57 16.18 10.42
CA VAL A 238 -29.88 17.12 11.33
C VAL A 238 -28.45 17.40 10.84
N GLY A 239 -27.74 16.35 10.43
CA GLY A 239 -26.39 16.48 9.90
C GLY A 239 -26.33 17.32 8.62
N LEU A 240 -27.28 17.11 7.71
CA LEU A 240 -27.42 17.89 6.48
C LEU A 240 -27.69 19.37 6.78
N ALA A 241 -28.59 19.67 7.72
CA ALA A 241 -28.85 21.05 8.15
C ALA A 241 -27.58 21.72 8.67
N LYS A 242 -26.76 21.01 9.46
CA LYS A 242 -25.49 21.55 9.94
C LYS A 242 -24.49 21.78 8.80
N VAL A 243 -24.34 20.83 7.88
CA VAL A 243 -23.47 20.96 6.70
C VAL A 243 -23.87 22.19 5.87
N LEU A 244 -25.16 22.40 5.60
CA LEU A 244 -25.62 23.53 4.80
C LEU A 244 -25.46 24.89 5.51
N THR A 245 -25.62 24.93 6.83
CA THR A 245 -25.56 26.18 7.63
C THR A 245 -24.13 26.59 8.01
N PHE A 246 -23.17 25.66 8.02
CA PHE A 246 -21.77 25.93 8.34
C PHE A 246 -21.15 26.95 7.36
N ARG A 247 -20.43 27.94 7.91
CA ARG A 247 -19.88 29.09 7.15
C ARG A 247 -18.38 29.02 6.95
N ASP A 248 -17.62 28.49 7.89
CA ASP A 248 -16.15 28.55 7.86
C ASP A 248 -15.48 27.39 7.09
N TYR A 249 -16.06 27.05 5.92
CA TYR A 249 -15.43 26.08 5.03
C TYR A 249 -14.08 26.55 4.51
N ARG A 250 -13.86 27.86 4.43
CA ARG A 250 -12.61 28.44 3.94
C ARG A 250 -11.47 28.23 4.94
N GLY A 251 -11.70 28.42 6.25
CA GLY A 251 -10.72 28.17 7.31
C GLY A 251 -10.22 26.74 7.28
N ILE A 252 -11.14 25.78 7.37
CA ILE A 252 -10.81 24.34 7.36
C ILE A 252 -10.05 23.95 6.08
N ASN A 253 -10.55 24.35 4.90
CA ASN A 253 -9.88 24.00 3.65
C ASN A 253 -8.48 24.64 3.55
N ARG A 254 -8.28 25.86 4.03
CA ARG A 254 -6.95 26.50 4.02
C ARG A 254 -5.97 25.78 4.93
N GLU A 255 -6.38 25.41 6.14
CA GLU A 255 -5.58 24.65 7.09
C GLU A 255 -5.17 23.29 6.51
N LEU A 256 -6.12 22.53 5.96
CA LEU A 256 -5.88 21.20 5.43
C LEU A 256 -5.06 21.21 4.12
N LEU A 257 -5.26 22.22 3.28
CA LEU A 257 -4.56 22.34 1.99
C LEU A 257 -3.15 22.95 2.13
N ALA A 258 -2.86 23.71 3.19
CA ALA A 258 -1.54 24.29 3.42
C ALA A 258 -0.42 23.23 3.45
N GLY A 259 -0.73 22.01 3.89
CA GLY A 259 0.21 20.88 3.91
C GLY A 259 0.48 20.24 2.54
N LEU A 260 -0.32 20.51 1.50
CA LEU A 260 -0.12 19.92 0.16
C LEU A 260 0.98 20.61 -0.64
N THR A 261 1.29 21.87 -0.32
CA THR A 261 2.34 22.68 -0.96
C THR A 261 3.75 22.37 -0.50
N ASN A 262 3.94 21.44 0.44
CA ASN A 262 5.27 20.93 0.80
C ASN A 262 5.95 20.16 -0.35
N GLN A 263 5.37 20.12 -1.55
CA GLN A 263 6.04 19.74 -2.79
C GLN A 263 6.77 20.89 -3.51
N MET A 264 6.48 22.15 -3.19
CA MET A 264 7.22 23.30 -3.78
C MET A 264 8.50 23.63 -3.01
N ASP A 265 8.62 23.19 -1.76
CA ASP A 265 9.84 23.29 -1.00
C ASP A 265 10.51 21.90 -0.89
N SER A 266 11.02 21.42 -2.02
CA SER A 266 11.79 20.17 -2.07
C SER A 266 12.93 20.19 -1.07
N GLN A 267 13.44 21.36 -0.67
CA GLN A 267 14.47 21.48 0.35
C GLN A 267 13.91 21.24 1.76
N ALA A 268 12.76 21.81 2.12
CA ALA A 268 12.12 21.57 3.41
C ALA A 268 11.64 20.10 3.57
N ALA A 269 11.08 19.48 2.53
CA ALA A 269 10.69 18.06 2.58
C ALA A 269 11.91 17.14 2.75
N VAL A 270 13.02 17.43 2.06
CA VAL A 270 14.31 16.74 2.21
C VAL A 270 14.88 16.95 3.60
N GLN A 271 14.79 18.17 4.16
CA GLN A 271 15.21 18.46 5.53
C GLN A 271 14.36 17.71 6.56
N ILE A 272 13.05 17.62 6.39
CA ILE A 272 12.17 16.85 7.28
C ILE A 272 12.50 15.35 7.20
N LEU A 273 12.76 14.83 6.00
CA LEU A 273 13.14 13.42 5.81
C LEU A 273 14.53 13.13 6.40
N LYS A 274 15.46 14.08 6.27
CA LYS A 274 16.79 14.06 6.90
C LYS A 274 16.70 14.12 8.43
N GLN A 275 15.96 15.07 8.99
CA GLN A 275 15.73 15.19 10.44
C GLN A 275 15.01 13.95 11.01
N ALA A 276 14.03 13.40 10.28
CA ALA A 276 13.34 12.18 10.69
C ALA A 276 14.25 10.94 10.64
N ASN A 277 15.21 10.90 9.70
CA ASN A 277 16.24 9.88 9.65
C ASN A 277 17.29 10.08 10.75
N GLU A 278 17.75 11.31 11.00
CA GLU A 278 18.65 11.68 12.09
C GLU A 278 18.10 11.25 13.45
N LYS A 279 16.80 11.43 13.71
CA LYS A 279 16.12 10.92 14.92
C LYS A 279 16.12 9.39 15.06
N LYS A 280 16.40 8.64 13.97
CA LYS A 280 16.50 7.17 13.97
C LYS A 280 17.95 6.67 13.98
N ILE A 281 18.91 7.58 13.86
CA ILE A 281 20.34 7.30 14.02
C ILE A 281 20.60 7.11 15.52
N SER A 282 21.41 6.11 15.88
CA SER A 282 21.86 5.96 17.27
C SER A 282 22.71 7.19 17.66
N ALA A 283 22.30 7.88 18.72
CA ALA A 283 23.07 8.98 19.32
C ALA A 283 24.23 8.49 20.21
N ASP A 284 24.39 7.18 20.33
CA ASP A 284 25.42 6.55 21.13
C ASP A 284 26.80 6.78 20.53
N THR A 285 27.62 7.58 21.23
CA THR A 285 29.00 7.92 20.86
C THR A 285 29.99 6.81 21.21
N SER A 286 29.58 5.76 21.95
CA SER A 286 30.43 4.64 22.33
C SER A 286 30.59 3.56 21.24
N ILE A 287 29.88 3.70 20.11
CA ILE A 287 29.93 2.73 19.01
C ILE A 287 31.31 2.72 18.35
N SER A 288 32.11 1.69 18.66
CA SER A 288 33.44 1.46 18.10
C SER A 288 33.47 0.28 17.10
N SER A 289 34.54 0.20 16.31
CA SER A 289 34.83 -0.92 15.41
C SER A 289 36.35 -1.15 15.37
N ASN A 290 36.74 -2.43 15.35
CA ASN A 290 38.13 -2.86 15.25
C ASN A 290 38.55 -3.17 13.80
N ARG A 291 37.66 -2.95 12.82
CA ARG A 291 37.93 -3.19 11.40
C ARG A 291 38.73 -2.04 10.78
N LYS A 292 39.23 -2.24 9.56
CA LYS A 292 40.01 -1.23 8.81
C LYS A 292 39.40 -0.94 7.44
N GLY A 293 39.64 0.27 6.91
CA GLY A 293 39.24 0.66 5.55
C GLY A 293 37.73 0.68 5.30
N PHE A 294 37.28 0.19 4.14
CA PHE A 294 35.84 0.17 3.78
C PHE A 294 34.99 -0.68 4.71
N GLU A 295 35.58 -1.71 5.33
CA GLU A 295 34.86 -2.61 6.22
C GLU A 295 34.53 -1.92 7.56
N TYR A 296 35.45 -1.07 8.03
CA TYR A 296 35.23 -0.18 9.18
C TYR A 296 34.07 0.78 8.92
N LEU A 297 34.10 1.48 7.78
CA LEU A 297 33.06 2.44 7.41
C LEU A 297 31.67 1.78 7.32
N ASN A 298 31.60 0.62 6.68
CA ASN A 298 30.34 -0.10 6.53
C ASN A 298 29.83 -0.65 7.87
N GLU A 299 30.70 -1.20 8.72
CA GLU A 299 30.30 -1.71 10.03
C GLU A 299 29.72 -0.60 10.93
N LEU A 300 30.39 0.56 10.99
CA LEU A 300 29.89 1.72 11.72
C LEU A 300 28.53 2.18 11.20
N PHE A 301 28.36 2.23 9.87
CA PHE A 301 27.09 2.56 9.25
C PHE A 301 25.98 1.60 9.71
N ILE A 302 26.21 0.28 9.66
CA ILE A 302 25.24 -0.73 10.08
C ILE A 302 24.90 -0.60 11.57
N LYS A 303 25.89 -0.46 12.45
CA LYS A 303 25.66 -0.30 13.90
C LYS A 303 24.82 0.93 14.19
N ARG A 304 25.15 2.08 13.58
CA ARG A 304 24.47 3.36 13.82
C ARG A 304 23.05 3.41 13.24
N HIS A 305 22.78 2.69 12.16
CA HIS A 305 21.48 2.67 11.48
C HIS A 305 20.69 1.36 11.68
N LYS A 306 21.07 0.56 12.69
CA LYS A 306 20.47 -0.75 12.98
C LYS A 306 18.94 -0.67 13.05
N LYS A 307 18.40 0.37 13.69
CA LYS A 307 16.94 0.58 13.82
C LYS A 307 16.23 0.70 12.47
N ILE A 308 16.79 1.48 11.53
CA ILE A 308 16.22 1.67 10.19
C ILE A 308 16.27 0.37 9.38
N LEU A 309 17.37 -0.36 9.50
CA LEU A 309 17.63 -1.57 8.72
C LEU A 309 16.91 -2.80 9.25
N TRP A 310 16.83 -2.98 10.58
CA TRP A 310 16.36 -4.21 11.22
C TRP A 310 14.92 -4.16 11.73
N ASP A 311 14.37 -3.01 12.16
CA ASP A 311 13.03 -3.00 12.77
C ASP A 311 11.95 -3.48 11.81
N SER A 312 12.03 -3.07 10.54
CA SER A 312 11.08 -3.52 9.52
C SER A 312 11.24 -5.01 9.22
N THR A 313 12.47 -5.49 9.14
CA THR A 313 12.79 -6.90 8.92
C THR A 313 12.25 -7.78 10.05
N LYS A 314 12.42 -7.36 11.31
CA LYS A 314 11.85 -8.04 12.48
C LYS A 314 10.33 -8.11 12.40
N LYS A 315 9.66 -6.99 12.09
CA LYS A 315 8.20 -6.94 11.92
C LYS A 315 7.71 -7.89 10.83
N ILE A 316 8.37 -7.89 9.67
CA ILE A 316 8.06 -8.84 8.58
C ILE A 316 8.25 -10.27 9.06
N SER A 317 9.34 -10.57 9.76
CA SER A 317 9.63 -11.91 10.27
C SER A 317 8.57 -12.36 11.28
N TYR A 318 8.10 -11.48 12.17
CA TYR A 318 7.00 -11.78 13.10
C TYR A 318 5.68 -12.04 12.38
N ILE A 319 5.37 -11.27 11.34
CA ILE A 319 4.18 -11.50 10.51
C ILE A 319 4.29 -12.85 9.78
N CYS A 320 5.45 -13.17 9.19
CA CYS A 320 5.67 -14.46 8.54
C CYS A 320 5.56 -15.64 9.52
N ALA A 321 6.11 -15.50 10.73
CA ALA A 321 5.98 -16.51 11.78
C ALA A 321 4.52 -16.69 12.21
N PHE A 322 3.80 -15.58 12.44
CA PHE A 322 2.38 -15.61 12.77
C PHE A 322 1.55 -16.29 11.67
N LEU A 323 1.81 -15.98 10.40
CA LEU A 323 1.13 -16.62 9.27
C LEU A 323 1.44 -18.13 9.21
N ALA A 324 2.69 -18.54 9.41
CA ALA A 324 3.05 -19.95 9.44
C ALA A 324 2.32 -20.69 10.58
N VAL A 325 2.27 -20.10 11.78
CA VAL A 325 1.52 -20.65 12.92
C VAL A 325 0.02 -20.70 12.62
N ALA A 326 -0.55 -19.66 12.02
CA ALA A 326 -1.97 -19.63 11.65
C ALA A 326 -2.33 -20.73 10.64
N VAL A 327 -1.47 -21.01 9.67
CA VAL A 327 -1.65 -22.14 8.74
C VAL A 327 -1.57 -23.47 9.49
N LEU A 328 -0.60 -23.65 10.38
CA LEU A 328 -0.49 -24.88 11.20
C LEU A 328 -1.69 -25.11 12.10
N VAL A 329 -2.22 -24.05 12.73
CA VAL A 329 -3.47 -24.12 13.52
C VAL A 329 -4.67 -24.42 12.61
N GLY A 330 -4.73 -23.82 11.41
CA GLY A 330 -5.76 -24.13 10.43
C GLY A 330 -5.76 -25.60 10.01
N ILE A 331 -4.57 -26.18 9.78
CA ILE A 331 -4.39 -27.61 9.48
C ILE A 331 -4.86 -28.51 10.64
N TYR A 332 -4.67 -28.05 11.88
CA TYR A 332 -5.15 -28.76 13.06
C TYR A 332 -6.69 -28.73 13.18
N LEU A 333 -7.30 -27.57 12.90
CA LEU A 333 -8.75 -27.38 12.99
C LEU A 333 -9.54 -27.98 11.80
N LEU A 334 -8.91 -28.07 10.63
CA LEU A 334 -9.52 -28.59 9.38
C LEU A 334 -8.65 -29.71 8.79
N PRO A 335 -8.73 -30.94 9.30
CA PRO A 335 -7.87 -32.04 8.85
C PRO A 335 -8.12 -32.47 7.40
N GLU A 336 -9.30 -32.20 6.86
CA GLU A 336 -9.71 -32.56 5.49
C GLU A 336 -8.89 -31.85 4.41
N GLU A 337 -8.36 -30.65 4.72
CA GLU A 337 -7.59 -29.81 3.78
C GLU A 337 -6.09 -30.18 3.72
N LYS A 338 -5.63 -31.17 4.49
CA LYS A 338 -4.21 -31.53 4.59
C LYS A 338 -3.60 -31.91 3.23
N SER A 339 -4.30 -32.74 2.46
CA SER A 339 -3.82 -33.20 1.15
C SER A 339 -3.68 -32.06 0.15
N ALA A 340 -4.68 -31.17 0.09
CA ALA A 340 -4.67 -29.99 -0.77
C ALA A 340 -3.51 -29.05 -0.42
N ILE A 341 -3.29 -28.78 0.88
CA ILE A 341 -2.17 -27.94 1.33
C ILE A 341 -0.82 -28.60 1.02
N ASN A 342 -0.69 -29.92 1.19
CA ASN A 342 0.52 -30.66 0.88
C ASN A 342 0.90 -30.51 -0.61
N GLU A 343 -0.06 -30.73 -1.51
CA GLU A 343 0.13 -30.57 -2.95
C GLU A 343 0.53 -29.14 -3.34
N ILE A 344 -0.12 -28.15 -2.71
CA ILE A 344 0.22 -26.73 -2.89
C ILE A 344 1.67 -26.48 -2.50
N VAL A 345 2.11 -26.92 -1.32
CA VAL A 345 3.50 -26.70 -0.87
C VAL A 345 4.51 -27.39 -1.79
N MET A 346 4.17 -28.57 -2.31
CA MET A 346 5.04 -29.33 -3.23
C MET A 346 5.18 -28.71 -4.63
N THR A 347 4.21 -27.91 -5.09
CA THR A 347 4.18 -27.42 -6.47
C THR A 347 4.20 -25.89 -6.62
N TRP A 348 3.92 -25.13 -5.55
CA TRP A 348 3.79 -23.67 -5.56
C TRP A 348 5.03 -22.93 -5.01
N LEU A 349 6.17 -23.60 -4.84
CA LEU A 349 7.42 -22.94 -4.46
C LEU A 349 7.77 -21.70 -5.33
N PRO A 350 7.51 -21.67 -6.66
CA PRO A 350 7.71 -20.48 -7.49
C PRO A 350 6.95 -19.23 -7.02
N TYR A 351 5.82 -19.39 -6.32
CA TYR A 351 5.03 -18.28 -5.78
C TYR A 351 5.85 -17.42 -4.81
N PHE A 352 6.81 -18.03 -4.09
CA PHE A 352 7.66 -17.33 -3.13
C PHE A 352 8.64 -16.36 -3.78
N VAL A 353 8.90 -16.45 -5.09
CA VAL A 353 9.66 -15.41 -5.82
C VAL A 353 8.96 -14.06 -5.70
N PHE A 354 7.64 -14.03 -5.88
CA PHE A 354 6.86 -12.80 -5.78
C PHE A 354 6.73 -12.31 -4.34
N ILE A 355 6.51 -13.22 -3.38
CA ILE A 355 6.47 -12.88 -1.96
C ILE A 355 7.80 -12.23 -1.54
N LEU A 356 8.94 -12.88 -1.87
CA LEU A 356 10.27 -12.41 -1.51
C LEU A 356 10.60 -11.08 -2.21
N TYR A 357 10.17 -10.87 -3.45
CA TYR A 357 10.26 -9.57 -4.11
C TYR A 357 9.55 -8.47 -3.29
N ALA A 358 8.34 -8.74 -2.81
CA ALA A 358 7.50 -7.77 -2.10
C ALA A 358 8.05 -7.42 -0.70
N ILE A 359 8.65 -8.38 0.01
CA ILE A 359 9.17 -8.17 1.37
C ILE A 359 10.65 -7.76 1.42
N ASN A 360 11.37 -7.83 0.29
CA ASN A 360 12.80 -7.54 0.26
C ASN A 360 13.13 -6.10 0.72
N ARG A 361 14.26 -5.93 1.43
CA ARG A 361 14.69 -4.63 1.95
C ARG A 361 15.63 -3.83 1.04
N GLY A 362 15.88 -4.30 -0.18
CA GLY A 362 16.86 -3.77 -1.13
C GLY A 362 16.77 -2.28 -1.35
N THR A 363 15.60 -1.78 -1.80
CA THR A 363 15.39 -0.36 -2.08
C THR A 363 15.63 0.53 -0.86
N ASN A 364 15.16 0.10 0.32
CA ASN A 364 15.32 0.86 1.56
C ASN A 364 16.77 0.86 2.04
N PHE A 365 17.46 -0.27 1.90
CA PHE A 365 18.88 -0.42 2.24
C PHE A 365 19.76 0.47 1.34
N THR A 366 19.56 0.43 0.02
CA THR A 366 20.34 1.24 -0.93
C THR A 366 20.05 2.73 -0.79
N GLN A 367 18.82 3.11 -0.43
CA GLN A 367 18.48 4.50 -0.14
C GLN A 367 19.19 4.99 1.12
N ALA A 368 19.21 4.18 2.18
CA ALA A 368 19.90 4.50 3.43
C ALA A 368 21.43 4.61 3.23
N LEU A 369 22.02 3.72 2.42
CA LEU A 369 23.43 3.79 2.03
C LEU A 369 23.75 5.09 1.28
N PHE A 370 22.94 5.42 0.27
CA PHE A 370 23.16 6.62 -0.52
C PHE A 370 23.10 7.89 0.35
N MET A 371 22.04 8.02 1.14
CA MET A 371 21.77 9.22 1.92
C MET A 371 22.83 9.52 2.99
N ASN A 372 23.30 8.47 3.67
CA ASN A 372 24.12 8.65 4.88
C ASN A 372 25.60 8.30 4.67
N CYS A 373 25.96 7.68 3.55
CA CYS A 373 27.33 7.24 3.27
C CYS A 373 27.79 7.65 1.87
N ASP A 374 27.09 7.23 0.82
CA ASP A 374 27.66 7.33 -0.54
C ASP A 374 27.56 8.73 -1.12
N HIS A 375 26.56 9.52 -0.74
CA HIS A 375 26.39 10.88 -1.28
C HIS A 375 27.65 11.73 -1.08
N SER A 376 28.26 11.69 0.11
CA SER A 376 29.50 12.42 0.40
C SER A 376 30.72 11.75 -0.23
N LEU A 377 30.80 10.41 -0.22
CA LEU A 377 31.97 9.66 -0.70
C LEU A 377 32.10 9.62 -2.22
N LEU A 378 31.00 9.72 -2.97
CA LEU A 378 30.97 9.71 -4.44
C LEU A 378 31.66 10.92 -5.09
N THR A 379 31.97 11.96 -4.30
CA THR A 379 32.76 13.12 -4.76
C THR A 379 34.21 12.74 -5.00
N TYR A 380 34.75 11.75 -4.26
CA TYR A 380 36.14 11.36 -4.36
C TYR A 380 36.40 10.37 -5.50
N SER A 381 37.48 10.59 -6.25
CA SER A 381 37.89 9.75 -7.39
C SER A 381 38.31 8.35 -6.98
N PHE A 382 39.01 8.20 -5.85
CA PHE A 382 39.44 6.89 -5.34
C PHE A 382 38.23 5.97 -5.10
N TYR A 383 37.12 6.52 -4.61
CA TYR A 383 35.90 5.74 -4.32
C TYR A 383 35.26 5.11 -5.56
N LYS A 384 35.61 5.61 -6.77
CA LYS A 384 35.09 5.15 -8.06
C LYS A 384 36.01 4.15 -8.76
N GLN A 385 37.11 3.74 -8.15
CA GLN A 385 38.01 2.74 -8.73
C GLN A 385 37.35 1.35 -8.76
N PRO A 386 37.54 0.56 -9.83
CA PRO A 386 36.82 -0.71 -10.03
C PRO A 386 37.07 -1.73 -8.91
N GLY A 387 38.31 -1.87 -8.44
CA GLY A 387 38.65 -2.78 -7.34
C GLY A 387 37.97 -2.40 -6.02
N PHE A 388 37.91 -1.10 -5.72
CA PHE A 388 37.27 -0.60 -4.49
C PHE A 388 35.74 -0.68 -4.55
N ILE A 389 35.13 -0.40 -5.70
CA ILE A 389 33.69 -0.60 -5.90
C ILE A 389 33.31 -2.07 -5.71
N LEU A 390 34.07 -3.00 -6.30
CA LEU A 390 33.77 -4.43 -6.17
C LEU A 390 33.91 -4.89 -4.71
N ARG A 391 34.96 -4.46 -4.01
CA ARG A 391 35.14 -4.76 -2.58
C ARG A 391 33.99 -4.21 -1.74
N LEU A 392 33.55 -2.99 -2.01
CA LEU A 392 32.43 -2.35 -1.33
C LEU A 392 31.11 -3.08 -1.62
N PHE A 393 30.89 -3.50 -2.87
CA PHE A 393 29.75 -4.31 -3.27
C PHE A 393 29.70 -5.62 -2.48
N GLN A 394 30.81 -6.34 -2.35
CA GLN A 394 30.89 -7.59 -1.57
C GLN A 394 30.61 -7.38 -0.08
N ILE A 395 31.19 -6.34 0.53
CA ILE A 395 30.95 -6.00 1.94
C ILE A 395 29.46 -5.71 2.17
N ARG A 396 28.86 -4.89 1.31
CA ARG A 396 27.43 -4.54 1.42
C ARG A 396 26.51 -5.71 1.16
N LEU A 397 26.85 -6.53 0.17
CA LEU A 397 26.11 -7.73 -0.16
C LEU A 397 26.00 -8.65 1.06
N ARG A 398 27.10 -8.85 1.79
CA ARG A 398 27.09 -9.64 3.03
C ARG A 398 26.13 -9.09 4.08
N GLU A 399 26.05 -7.77 4.23
CA GLU A 399 25.17 -7.15 5.23
C GLU A 399 23.69 -7.17 4.84
N ILE A 400 23.36 -6.84 3.59
CA ILE A 400 21.97 -6.95 3.11
C ILE A 400 21.48 -8.40 3.12
N MET A 401 22.36 -9.36 2.81
CA MET A 401 22.06 -10.80 2.92
C MET A 401 21.67 -11.18 4.34
N LYS A 402 22.44 -10.76 5.36
CA LYS A 402 22.09 -11.04 6.77
C LYS A 402 20.72 -10.50 7.14
N ILE A 403 20.40 -9.28 6.70
CA ILE A 403 19.11 -8.65 6.97
C ILE A 403 17.98 -9.43 6.29
N ASN A 404 18.09 -9.73 5.00
CA ASN A 404 17.04 -10.41 4.25
C ASN A 404 16.97 -11.92 4.53
N ALA A 405 18.01 -12.52 5.11
CA ALA A 405 18.03 -13.94 5.49
C ALA A 405 17.07 -14.24 6.63
N VAL A 406 16.84 -13.31 7.57
CA VAL A 406 15.96 -13.56 8.73
C VAL A 406 14.52 -13.91 8.32
N PRO A 407 13.78 -13.07 7.56
CA PRO A 407 12.43 -13.42 7.14
C PRO A 407 12.42 -14.61 6.18
N ALA A 408 13.47 -14.78 5.36
CA ALA A 408 13.59 -15.92 4.47
C ALA A 408 13.74 -17.25 5.23
N LEU A 409 14.55 -17.29 6.30
CA LEU A 409 14.67 -18.45 7.18
C LEU A 409 13.34 -18.79 7.86
N VAL A 410 12.63 -17.78 8.38
CA VAL A 410 11.32 -17.98 9.01
C VAL A 410 10.32 -18.59 8.01
N ILE A 411 10.28 -18.08 6.77
CA ILE A 411 9.43 -18.62 5.71
C ILE A 411 9.84 -20.04 5.35
N GLY A 412 11.14 -20.29 5.12
CA GLY A 412 11.64 -21.60 4.73
C GLY A 412 11.37 -22.67 5.79
N VAL A 413 11.66 -22.38 7.06
CA VAL A 413 11.37 -23.29 8.18
C VAL A 413 9.85 -23.46 8.36
N GLY A 414 9.08 -22.38 8.29
CA GLY A 414 7.62 -22.44 8.40
C GLY A 414 6.99 -23.33 7.32
N LEU A 415 7.45 -23.22 6.08
CA LEU A 415 7.01 -24.07 4.98
C LEU A 415 7.43 -25.53 5.15
N ALA A 416 8.65 -25.79 5.64
CA ALA A 416 9.10 -27.15 5.92
C ALA A 416 8.26 -27.81 7.03
N LEU A 417 7.88 -27.05 8.06
CA LEU A 417 6.96 -27.51 9.11
C LEU A 417 5.55 -27.76 8.59
N ILE A 418 5.04 -26.90 7.71
CA ILE A 418 3.73 -27.08 7.07
C ILE A 418 3.75 -28.35 6.19
N LEU A 419 4.81 -28.57 5.42
CA LEU A 419 4.96 -29.79 4.61
C LEU A 419 4.94 -31.04 5.50
N PHE A 420 5.66 -31.01 6.62
CA PHE A 420 5.68 -32.11 7.59
C PHE A 420 4.29 -32.37 8.21
N ALA A 421 3.57 -31.31 8.60
CA ALA A 421 2.26 -31.41 9.24
C ALA A 421 1.12 -31.86 8.30
N THR A 422 1.32 -31.78 6.98
CA THR A 422 0.29 -32.03 5.96
C THR A 422 0.38 -33.41 5.29
N GLY A 423 1.27 -34.29 5.78
CA GLY A 423 1.46 -35.64 5.23
C GLY A 423 2.88 -35.90 4.73
N GLY A 424 3.74 -34.88 4.73
CA GLY A 424 5.15 -35.01 4.39
C GLY A 424 5.42 -35.20 2.90
N THR A 425 6.50 -35.90 2.59
CA THR A 425 6.95 -36.16 1.21
C THR A 425 7.88 -37.37 1.21
N ASP A 426 7.85 -38.16 0.14
CA ASP A 426 8.64 -39.39 0.00
C ASP A 426 10.15 -39.13 0.00
N ASN A 427 10.57 -37.94 -0.46
CA ASN A 427 11.99 -37.58 -0.55
C ASN A 427 12.37 -36.56 0.54
N PRO A 428 13.18 -36.94 1.55
CA PRO A 428 13.62 -36.05 2.62
C PRO A 428 14.38 -34.81 2.13
N LEU A 429 14.99 -34.85 0.94
CA LEU A 429 15.71 -33.72 0.36
C LEU A 429 14.78 -32.53 0.08
N ASN A 430 13.48 -32.76 -0.13
CA ASN A 430 12.50 -31.68 -0.35
C ASN A 430 12.47 -30.68 0.82
N TYR A 431 12.61 -31.13 2.07
CA TYR A 431 12.64 -30.24 3.23
C TYR A 431 13.85 -29.31 3.20
N ALA A 432 15.03 -29.87 2.93
CA ALA A 432 16.27 -29.10 2.85
C ALA A 432 16.26 -28.14 1.65
N VAL A 433 15.87 -28.65 0.46
CA VAL A 433 15.80 -27.87 -0.77
C VAL A 433 14.80 -26.74 -0.65
N LEU A 434 13.68 -26.94 0.04
CA LEU A 434 12.71 -25.88 0.28
C LEU A 434 13.34 -24.71 1.04
N ILE A 435 14.02 -24.98 2.17
CA ILE A 435 14.69 -23.93 2.96
C ILE A 435 15.77 -23.24 2.13
N VAL A 436 16.62 -24.02 1.46
CA VAL A 436 17.73 -23.50 0.65
C VAL A 436 17.21 -22.64 -0.50
N SER A 437 16.13 -23.05 -1.17
CA SER A 437 15.53 -22.31 -2.28
C SER A 437 15.01 -20.94 -1.85
N ILE A 438 14.33 -20.87 -0.69
CA ILE A 438 13.87 -19.61 -0.12
C ILE A 438 15.06 -18.66 0.16
N LEU A 439 16.16 -19.20 0.71
CA LEU A 439 17.38 -18.42 0.94
C LEU A 439 18.04 -17.97 -0.37
N CYS A 440 18.13 -18.83 -1.37
CA CYS A 440 18.68 -18.50 -2.68
C CYS A 440 17.87 -17.41 -3.39
N MET A 441 16.55 -17.44 -3.31
CA MET A 441 15.69 -16.38 -3.84
C MET A 441 15.88 -15.06 -3.09
N SER A 442 15.98 -15.10 -1.75
CA SER A 442 16.28 -13.90 -0.93
C SER A 442 17.66 -13.31 -1.25
N LEU A 443 18.65 -14.17 -1.47
CA LEU A 443 19.99 -13.80 -1.93
C LEU A 443 19.94 -13.15 -3.32
N PHE A 444 19.24 -13.76 -4.27
CA PHE A 444 19.07 -13.21 -5.62
C PHE A 444 18.56 -11.78 -5.58
N PHE A 445 17.48 -11.50 -4.85
CA PHE A 445 16.96 -10.13 -4.74
C PHE A 445 17.97 -9.18 -4.09
N SER A 446 18.70 -9.65 -3.07
CA SER A 446 19.74 -8.86 -2.42
C SER A 446 20.85 -8.46 -3.40
N ILE A 447 21.30 -9.39 -4.24
CA ILE A 447 22.26 -9.13 -5.33
C ILE A 447 21.63 -8.18 -6.35
N HIS A 448 20.43 -8.50 -6.85
CA HIS A 448 19.75 -7.74 -7.89
C HIS A 448 19.59 -6.26 -7.53
N TYR A 449 19.01 -5.95 -6.37
CA TYR A 449 18.80 -4.56 -5.94
C TYR A 449 20.13 -3.80 -5.78
N LEU A 450 21.16 -4.47 -5.25
CA LEU A 450 22.47 -3.86 -5.09
C LEU A 450 23.15 -3.62 -6.44
N THR A 451 23.12 -4.58 -7.36
CA THR A 451 23.65 -4.45 -8.72
C THR A 451 22.98 -3.29 -9.45
N VAL A 452 21.65 -3.21 -9.41
CA VAL A 452 20.91 -2.11 -10.03
C VAL A 452 21.27 -0.77 -9.39
N TYR A 453 21.49 -0.73 -8.07
CA TYR A 453 21.97 0.47 -7.38
C TYR A 453 23.34 0.94 -7.87
N TYR A 454 24.33 0.05 -7.95
CA TYR A 454 25.67 0.38 -8.43
C TYR A 454 25.69 0.77 -9.91
N LEU A 455 24.90 0.08 -10.74
CA LEU A 455 24.87 0.35 -12.18
C LEU A 455 24.09 1.62 -12.52
N LEU A 456 23.01 1.93 -11.79
CA LEU A 456 22.08 3.00 -12.19
C LEU A 456 22.01 4.18 -11.25
N GLN A 457 22.55 4.14 -10.02
CA GLN A 457 22.52 5.21 -9.01
C GLN A 457 21.21 6.03 -9.08
N PRO A 458 20.10 5.56 -8.47
CA PRO A 458 18.76 6.05 -8.82
C PRO A 458 18.31 7.29 -8.05
N TYR A 459 19.11 7.76 -7.09
CA TYR A 459 18.75 8.79 -6.13
C TYR A 459 19.39 10.14 -6.49
N ASN A 460 18.66 11.24 -6.32
CA ASN A 460 19.22 12.59 -6.40
C ASN A 460 19.72 13.09 -5.03
N ALA A 461 20.27 14.31 -4.98
CA ALA A 461 20.68 14.95 -3.71
C ALA A 461 19.55 15.04 -2.67
N GLY A 462 18.28 15.06 -3.12
CA GLY A 462 17.09 14.99 -2.28
C GLY A 462 16.63 13.57 -1.90
N THR A 463 17.41 12.53 -2.21
CA THR A 463 17.10 11.10 -1.97
C THR A 463 15.82 10.59 -2.64
N GLU A 464 15.27 11.34 -3.58
CA GLU A 464 14.11 10.97 -4.39
C GLU A 464 14.51 10.03 -5.53
N LEU A 465 13.68 9.02 -5.76
CA LEU A 465 13.81 8.11 -6.92
C LEU A 465 13.44 8.85 -8.21
N LYS A 466 14.43 9.48 -8.87
CA LYS A 466 14.22 10.19 -10.15
C LYS A 466 14.57 9.36 -11.39
N SER A 467 15.35 8.29 -11.25
CA SER A 467 15.80 7.51 -12.41
C SER A 467 14.66 6.72 -13.06
N GLY A 468 14.22 7.14 -14.24
CA GLY A 468 13.22 6.43 -15.04
C GLY A 468 13.67 5.03 -15.46
N THR A 469 14.97 4.82 -15.73
CA THR A 469 15.53 3.51 -16.05
C THR A 469 15.50 2.57 -14.85
N TYR A 470 15.77 3.07 -13.65
CA TYR A 470 15.62 2.28 -12.42
C TYR A 470 14.17 1.82 -12.21
N ARG A 471 13.20 2.72 -12.44
CA ARG A 471 11.77 2.36 -12.37
C ARG A 471 11.40 1.29 -13.39
N LEU A 472 11.89 1.39 -14.63
CA LEU A 472 11.66 0.37 -15.65
C LEU A 472 12.23 -0.99 -15.26
N VAL A 473 13.45 -1.03 -14.70
CA VAL A 473 14.06 -2.28 -14.21
C VAL A 473 13.22 -2.87 -13.08
N LEU A 474 12.75 -2.06 -12.13
CA LEU A 474 11.84 -2.54 -11.07
C LEU A 474 10.49 -3.02 -11.61
N SER A 475 9.92 -2.34 -12.59
CA SER A 475 8.69 -2.80 -13.26
C SER A 475 8.93 -4.10 -14.03
N GLY A 476 10.08 -4.24 -14.68
CA GLY A 476 10.49 -5.46 -15.37
C GLY A 476 10.64 -6.64 -14.41
N THR A 477 11.33 -6.44 -13.27
CA THR A 477 11.44 -7.49 -12.25
C THR A 477 10.10 -7.83 -11.63
N TYR A 478 9.23 -6.86 -11.38
CA TYR A 478 7.86 -7.14 -10.97
C TYR A 478 7.13 -8.06 -11.95
N LEU A 479 7.17 -7.74 -13.26
CA LEU A 479 6.52 -8.56 -14.29
C LEU A 479 7.10 -9.97 -14.37
N VAL A 480 8.41 -10.12 -14.27
CA VAL A 480 9.08 -11.44 -14.24
C VAL A 480 8.64 -12.23 -13.00
N CYS A 481 8.64 -11.62 -11.81
CA CYS A 481 8.21 -12.28 -10.58
C CYS A 481 6.73 -12.69 -10.66
N PHE A 482 5.89 -11.83 -11.24
CA PHE A 482 4.47 -12.10 -11.45
C PHE A 482 4.24 -13.24 -12.46
N ALA A 483 5.06 -13.34 -13.50
CA ALA A 483 5.00 -14.45 -14.45
C ALA A 483 5.42 -15.77 -13.79
N ILE A 484 6.49 -15.77 -13.00
CA ILE A 484 6.98 -16.96 -12.28
C ILE A 484 5.93 -17.48 -11.28
N MET A 485 5.10 -16.60 -10.72
CA MET A 485 4.00 -16.98 -9.83
C MET A 485 3.00 -17.98 -10.46
N ARG A 486 2.89 -18.00 -11.80
CA ARG A 486 2.01 -18.91 -12.53
C ARG A 486 2.62 -20.29 -12.76
N LEU A 487 3.92 -20.46 -12.53
CA LEU A 487 4.61 -21.73 -12.73
C LEU A 487 4.26 -22.69 -11.59
N ARG A 488 3.96 -23.93 -11.96
CA ARG A 488 3.81 -25.06 -11.05
C ARG A 488 4.95 -26.01 -11.31
N MET A 489 5.81 -26.21 -10.34
CA MET A 489 6.99 -27.06 -10.50
C MET A 489 7.30 -27.79 -9.18
N PRO A 490 7.72 -29.07 -9.25
CA PRO A 490 8.19 -29.80 -8.08
C PRO A 490 9.34 -29.07 -7.36
N ILE A 491 9.37 -29.14 -6.02
CA ILE A 491 10.37 -28.49 -5.15
C ILE A 491 11.80 -28.71 -5.65
N LEU A 492 12.21 -29.95 -5.94
CA LEU A 492 13.58 -30.26 -6.38
C LEU A 492 13.96 -29.55 -7.67
N THR A 493 13.08 -29.60 -8.67
CA THR A 493 13.35 -29.01 -10.00
C THR A 493 13.50 -27.50 -9.89
N PHE A 494 12.55 -26.84 -9.22
CA PHE A 494 12.59 -25.40 -9.04
C PHE A 494 13.76 -24.98 -8.14
N GLY A 495 14.04 -25.74 -7.09
CA GLY A 495 15.14 -25.45 -6.18
C GLY A 495 16.51 -25.54 -6.83
N ALA A 496 16.75 -26.59 -7.61
CA ALA A 496 17.99 -26.74 -8.38
C ALA A 496 18.17 -25.58 -9.39
N MET A 497 17.10 -25.23 -10.11
CA MET A 497 17.11 -24.09 -11.04
C MET A 497 17.37 -22.76 -10.31
N ALA A 498 16.74 -22.54 -9.15
CA ALA A 498 16.90 -21.32 -8.36
C ALA A 498 18.33 -21.17 -7.82
N ILE A 499 18.94 -22.27 -7.35
CA ILE A 499 20.34 -22.29 -6.90
C ILE A 499 21.28 -21.96 -8.07
N ALA A 500 21.15 -22.69 -9.18
CA ALA A 500 21.98 -22.49 -10.37
C ALA A 500 21.87 -21.05 -10.91
N PHE A 501 20.64 -20.54 -11.01
CA PHE A 501 20.37 -19.17 -11.43
C PHE A 501 20.99 -18.14 -10.48
N CYS A 502 20.88 -18.35 -9.17
CA CYS A 502 21.43 -17.42 -8.18
C CYS A 502 22.97 -17.34 -8.27
N VAL A 503 23.65 -18.49 -8.43
CA VAL A 503 25.11 -18.55 -8.63
C VAL A 503 25.50 -17.84 -9.92
N LEU A 504 24.86 -18.17 -11.05
CA LEU A 504 25.14 -17.54 -12.34
C LEU A 504 24.93 -16.02 -12.27
N TYR A 505 23.82 -15.59 -11.67
CA TYR A 505 23.49 -14.18 -11.52
C TYR A 505 24.49 -13.44 -10.63
N ALA A 506 24.99 -14.06 -9.55
CA ALA A 506 26.01 -13.49 -8.68
C ALA A 506 27.34 -13.22 -9.44
N ILE A 507 27.73 -14.17 -10.30
CA ILE A 507 28.93 -14.04 -11.15
C ILE A 507 28.74 -12.90 -12.15
N VAL A 508 27.64 -12.91 -12.90
CA VAL A 508 27.32 -11.86 -13.89
C VAL A 508 27.23 -10.49 -13.23
N ALA A 509 26.55 -10.40 -12.08
CA ALA A 509 26.45 -9.17 -11.30
C ALA A 509 27.81 -8.62 -10.89
N SER A 510 28.71 -9.47 -10.41
CA SER A 510 30.07 -9.06 -10.01
C SER A 510 30.88 -8.53 -11.19
N ILE A 511 30.79 -9.19 -12.35
CA ILE A 511 31.46 -8.76 -13.59
C ILE A 511 30.91 -7.40 -14.05
N LEU A 512 29.57 -7.26 -14.08
CA LEU A 512 28.93 -6.01 -14.51
C LEU A 512 29.26 -4.84 -13.58
N VAL A 513 29.23 -5.06 -12.26
CA VAL A 513 29.60 -4.05 -11.27
C VAL A 513 31.05 -3.63 -11.45
N TYR A 514 31.99 -4.57 -11.58
CA TYR A 514 33.40 -4.26 -11.79
C TYR A 514 33.63 -3.42 -13.05
N ARG A 515 32.97 -3.77 -14.17
CA ARG A 515 33.19 -3.13 -15.47
C ARG A 515 32.49 -1.79 -15.64
N PHE A 516 31.25 -1.66 -15.18
CA PHE A 516 30.39 -0.52 -15.52
C PHE A 516 30.17 0.48 -14.37
N ALA A 517 30.16 0.02 -13.12
CA ALA A 517 29.92 0.91 -11.98
C ALA A 517 30.93 2.07 -11.87
N PRO A 518 32.24 1.94 -12.23
CA PRO A 518 33.16 3.09 -12.22
C PRO A 518 32.69 4.29 -13.07
N LYS A 519 31.92 4.03 -14.13
CA LYS A 519 31.40 5.08 -15.04
C LYS A 519 30.03 5.59 -14.62
N THR A 520 29.20 4.74 -14.02
CA THR A 520 27.78 5.03 -13.80
C THR A 520 27.43 5.35 -12.34
N PHE A 521 28.24 4.91 -11.37
CA PHE A 521 28.09 5.16 -9.94
C PHE A 521 28.65 6.54 -9.56
N ARG A 522 27.90 7.58 -9.89
CA ARG A 522 28.26 8.99 -9.64
C ARG A 522 27.03 9.79 -9.25
N LEU A 523 27.24 10.95 -8.61
CA LEU A 523 26.16 11.89 -8.31
C LEU A 523 25.49 12.36 -9.61
N ARG A 524 24.15 12.41 -9.59
CA ARG A 524 23.31 12.89 -10.69
C ARG A 524 22.61 14.18 -10.25
N ALA A 525 22.73 15.21 -11.09
CA ALA A 525 22.10 16.51 -10.88
C ALA A 525 20.57 16.43 -10.93
#